data_AF-A0A412HNL7-F1
#
_entry.id   AF-A0A412HNL7-F1
#
_cell.length_a   1.000
_cell.length_b   1.000
_cell.length_c   1.000
_cell.angle_alpha   90.00
_cell.angle_beta   90.00
_cell.angle_gamma   90.00
#
_symmetry.space_group_name_H-M   'P 1'
#
loop_
_entity.id
_entity.type
_entity.pdbx_description
1 polymer ?
#
loop_
_entity_poly.entity_id
_entity_poly.type
_entity_poly.pdbx_seq_one_letter_code
_entity_poly.pdbx_strand_id
1 'polypeptide(L)'
;MEKQGKQQDAEREQLAKSKSLVKNKLVVAAIALICAVALVTGGCFTYSAYTANGFLKSVAATGTAQSLFASDLLTGYMSTPSNDDLARAQRSVTVYPSNGQCNFTFSIYNYLLSNSNFCNDKNVTYTLTVEGHGLDGTTWSYSPRPGNSVMLPENQPTKNDYTVTFPEDKLGHAYFVIKATVVSEKSPGTELTCLAAKVVPSKRAEVKTAAVEGALVDEAGKFTDYAAYNYRVTVTGAPANVTLTWGENVEIDPFFEINHGATVDAAARKATFTMEPGSMVVNFYRADGKTPGGWGDLGISVSGTTLTGTTETQ
;
A
#
# COMPACT_ATOMS: atom_id res chain seq x y z
N MET A 1 -76.22 13.35 43.40
CA MET A 1 -74.80 13.00 43.23
C MET A 1 -74.47 12.50 41.81
N GLU A 2 -75.15 12.95 40.74
CA GLU A 2 -74.95 12.39 39.38
C GLU A 2 -74.28 13.37 38.39
N LYS A 3 -74.16 14.66 38.72
CA LYS A 3 -73.55 15.68 37.83
C LYS A 3 -72.02 15.76 37.90
N GLN A 4 -71.40 15.34 39.01
CA GLN A 4 -69.94 15.43 39.18
C GLN A 4 -69.18 14.26 38.54
N GLY A 5 -69.76 13.06 38.45
CA GLY A 5 -69.12 11.89 37.82
C GLY A 5 -68.98 12.02 36.30
N LYS A 6 -70.06 12.45 35.61
CA LYS A 6 -70.06 12.62 34.14
C LYS A 6 -69.08 13.70 33.65
N GLN A 7 -68.82 14.72 34.47
CA GLN A 7 -67.89 15.79 34.13
C GLN A 7 -66.41 15.38 34.31
N GLN A 8 -66.11 14.58 35.35
CA GLN A 8 -64.77 14.01 35.54
C GLN A 8 -64.39 12.98 34.48
N ASP A 9 -65.35 12.15 34.02
CA ASP A 9 -65.08 11.15 32.99
C ASP A 9 -64.84 11.81 31.61
N ALA A 10 -65.59 12.87 31.27
CA ALA A 10 -65.38 13.63 30.04
C ALA A 10 -64.03 14.37 30.01
N GLU A 11 -63.59 14.93 31.15
CA GLU A 11 -62.28 15.58 31.27
C GLU A 11 -61.13 14.57 31.18
N ARG A 12 -61.29 13.36 31.76
CA ARG A 12 -60.30 12.28 31.63
C ARG A 12 -60.21 11.75 30.19
N GLU A 13 -61.34 11.64 29.50
CA GLU A 13 -61.36 11.20 28.10
C GLU A 13 -60.74 12.25 27.16
N GLN A 14 -61.01 13.55 27.38
CA GLN A 14 -60.35 14.62 26.62
C GLN A 14 -58.86 14.72 26.90
N LEU A 15 -58.43 14.54 28.16
CA LEU A 15 -57.01 14.52 28.52
C LEU A 15 -56.28 13.30 27.92
N ALA A 16 -56.93 12.14 27.86
CA ALA A 16 -56.38 10.95 27.23
C ALA A 16 -56.27 11.09 25.71
N LYS A 17 -57.29 11.68 25.06
CA LYS A 17 -57.26 12.00 23.62
C LYS A 17 -56.21 13.06 23.28
N SER A 18 -56.04 14.10 24.11
CA SER A 18 -55.01 15.13 23.87
C SER A 18 -53.60 14.56 24.06
N LYS A 19 -53.39 13.73 25.09
CA LYS A 19 -52.10 13.05 25.31
C LYS A 19 -51.78 12.04 24.20
N SER A 20 -52.76 11.28 23.70
CA SER A 20 -52.52 10.35 22.58
C SER A 20 -52.24 11.09 21.27
N LEU A 21 -52.92 12.22 21.02
CA LEU A 21 -52.69 13.06 19.85
C LEU A 21 -51.31 13.73 19.89
N VAL A 22 -50.88 14.23 21.06
CA VAL A 22 -49.53 14.78 21.26
C VAL A 22 -48.47 13.69 21.12
N LYS A 23 -48.69 12.50 21.69
CA LYS A 23 -47.78 11.35 21.54
C LYS A 23 -47.66 10.92 20.09
N ASN A 24 -48.75 10.88 19.33
CA ASN A 24 -48.74 10.56 17.90
C ASN A 24 -48.03 11.63 17.07
N LYS A 25 -48.21 12.93 17.37
CA LYS A 25 -47.47 14.01 16.70
C LYS A 25 -45.97 13.94 16.98
N LEU A 26 -45.58 13.59 18.20
CA LEU A 26 -44.19 13.47 18.62
C LEU A 26 -43.52 12.24 17.98
N VAL A 27 -44.27 11.13 17.85
CA VAL A 27 -43.82 9.94 17.11
C VAL A 27 -43.66 10.22 15.61
N VAL A 28 -44.59 10.95 14.99
CA VAL A 28 -44.49 11.32 13.57
C VAL A 28 -43.31 12.27 13.32
N ALA A 29 -43.07 13.23 14.23
CA ALA A 29 -41.91 14.12 14.15
C ALA A 29 -40.59 13.36 14.31
N ALA A 30 -40.52 12.39 15.22
CA ALA A 30 -39.35 11.54 15.40
C ALA A 30 -39.07 10.68 14.16
N ILE A 31 -40.10 10.08 13.55
CA ILE A 31 -39.97 9.30 12.31
C ILE A 31 -39.50 10.19 11.15
N ALA A 32 -40.07 11.39 10.99
CA ALA A 32 -39.66 12.32 9.95
C ALA A 32 -38.19 12.76 10.12
N LEU A 33 -37.74 12.97 11.36
CA LEU A 33 -36.35 13.31 11.65
C LEU A 33 -35.39 12.14 11.34
N ILE A 34 -35.77 10.91 11.67
CA ILE A 34 -35.00 9.71 11.33
C ILE A 34 -34.91 9.53 9.81
N CYS A 35 -36.00 9.76 9.07
CA CYS A 35 -35.98 9.74 7.61
C CYS A 35 -35.08 10.83 7.01
N ALA A 36 -35.09 12.05 7.57
CA ALA A 36 -34.21 13.12 7.13
C ALA A 36 -32.73 12.78 7.38
N VAL A 37 -32.41 12.22 8.56
CA VAL A 37 -31.04 11.76 8.88
C VAL A 37 -30.62 10.60 7.96
N ALA A 38 -31.51 9.66 7.66
CA ALA A 38 -31.26 8.57 6.72
C ALA A 38 -31.04 9.05 5.28
N LEU A 39 -31.74 10.08 4.82
CA LEU A 39 -31.51 10.69 3.50
C LEU A 39 -30.18 11.45 3.43
N VAL A 40 -29.80 12.15 4.51
CA VAL A 40 -28.50 12.85 4.57
C VAL A 40 -27.35 11.86 4.64
N THR A 41 -27.44 10.83 5.50
CA THR A 41 -26.41 9.78 5.56
C THR A 41 -26.36 8.96 4.28
N GLY A 42 -27.51 8.58 3.70
CA GLY A 42 -27.57 7.91 2.39
C GLY A 42 -26.96 8.76 1.26
N GLY A 43 -27.22 10.07 1.24
CA GLY A 43 -26.59 11.01 0.31
C GLY A 43 -25.07 11.10 0.49
N CYS A 44 -24.59 11.16 1.74
CA CYS A 44 -23.15 11.14 2.04
C CYS A 44 -22.49 9.80 1.65
N PHE A 45 -23.13 8.66 1.92
CA PHE A 45 -22.64 7.34 1.51
C PHE A 45 -22.64 7.16 -0.01
N THR A 46 -23.61 7.75 -0.71
CA THR A 46 -23.65 7.72 -2.18
C THR A 46 -22.59 8.64 -2.79
N TYR A 47 -22.31 9.80 -2.17
CA TYR A 47 -21.25 10.72 -2.59
C TYR A 47 -19.84 10.14 -2.36
N SER A 48 -19.62 9.45 -1.23
CA SER A 48 -18.35 8.75 -0.98
C SER A 48 -18.17 7.53 -1.89
N ALA A 49 -19.23 6.81 -2.25
CA ALA A 49 -19.15 5.75 -3.26
C ALA A 49 -18.87 6.30 -4.68
N TYR A 50 -19.39 7.48 -5.02
CA TYR A 50 -19.10 8.16 -6.30
C TYR A 50 -17.64 8.64 -6.41
N THR A 51 -16.96 8.81 -5.28
CA THR A 51 -15.53 9.18 -5.22
C THR A 51 -14.61 7.99 -4.95
N ALA A 52 -15.14 6.84 -4.50
CA ALA A 52 -14.35 5.66 -4.11
C ALA A 52 -14.39 4.47 -5.09
N ASN A 53 -15.32 4.41 -6.06
CA ASN A 53 -15.29 3.35 -7.07
C ASN A 53 -14.52 3.75 -8.33
N GLY A 54 -13.26 3.30 -8.37
CA GLY A 54 -12.58 3.02 -9.63
C GLY A 54 -13.25 1.86 -10.38
N PHE A 55 -13.05 1.88 -11.70
CA PHE A 55 -13.22 0.75 -12.62
C PHE A 55 -14.66 0.28 -12.91
N LEU A 56 -15.34 1.01 -13.80
CA LEU A 56 -16.02 0.53 -15.03
C LEU A 56 -16.99 1.62 -15.49
N LYS A 57 -16.47 2.66 -16.17
CA LYS A 57 -17.32 3.60 -16.90
C LYS A 57 -17.62 3.00 -18.26
N SER A 58 -18.69 2.22 -18.37
CA SER A 58 -19.33 2.00 -19.68
C SER A 58 -19.91 3.34 -20.12
N VAL A 59 -19.27 3.96 -21.12
CA VAL A 59 -19.76 5.20 -21.70
C VAL A 59 -20.91 4.84 -22.64
N ALA A 60 -22.12 5.29 -22.33
CA ALA A 60 -23.18 5.37 -23.31
C ALA A 60 -22.72 6.33 -24.42
N ALA A 61 -22.59 5.81 -25.64
CA ALA A 61 -22.17 6.57 -26.80
C ALA A 61 -23.18 7.67 -27.14
N THR A 62 -22.94 8.89 -26.67
CA THR A 62 -23.56 10.09 -27.21
C THR A 62 -22.69 10.64 -28.33
N GLY A 63 -22.84 10.09 -29.54
CA GLY A 63 -22.79 10.74 -30.86
C GLY A 63 -21.73 11.76 -31.28
N THR A 64 -20.75 12.18 -30.47
CA THR A 64 -19.80 13.25 -30.81
C THR A 64 -18.49 13.05 -30.05
N ALA A 65 -17.40 12.80 -30.78
CA ALA A 65 -16.03 12.53 -30.34
C ALA A 65 -15.86 11.37 -29.34
N GLN A 66 -15.21 10.29 -29.76
CA GLN A 66 -14.57 9.38 -28.80
C GLN A 66 -13.45 10.16 -28.11
N SER A 67 -13.72 10.78 -26.96
CA SER A 67 -12.72 11.54 -26.19
C SER A 67 -11.75 10.58 -25.48
N LEU A 68 -10.81 10.00 -26.22
CA LEU A 68 -9.78 9.07 -25.74
C LEU A 68 -8.44 9.77 -25.43
N PHE A 69 -8.45 11.06 -25.06
CA PHE A 69 -7.28 11.71 -24.47
C PHE A 69 -7.01 11.16 -23.07
N ALA A 70 -6.01 10.29 -22.93
CA ALA A 70 -5.80 9.49 -21.72
C ALA A 70 -4.31 9.27 -21.40
N SER A 71 -4.07 8.73 -20.21
CA SER A 71 -2.75 8.37 -19.70
C SER A 71 -2.82 7.11 -18.84
N ASP A 72 -1.70 6.38 -18.75
CA ASP A 72 -1.51 5.25 -17.85
C ASP A 72 -1.31 5.67 -16.38
N LEU A 73 -0.88 6.91 -16.15
CA LEU A 73 -0.56 7.44 -14.82
C LEU A 73 -1.40 8.67 -14.45
N LEU A 74 -1.79 9.49 -15.42
CA LEU A 74 -2.47 10.78 -15.18
C LEU A 74 -3.99 10.64 -15.18
N THR A 75 -4.67 11.51 -14.41
CA THR A 75 -6.14 11.56 -14.31
C THR A 75 -6.70 12.70 -15.14
N GLY A 76 -7.82 12.50 -15.85
CA GLY A 76 -8.48 13.54 -16.65
C GLY A 76 -9.34 14.49 -15.82
N TYR A 77 -9.24 15.78 -16.12
CA TYR A 77 -10.02 16.84 -15.48
C TYR A 77 -10.72 17.74 -16.50
N MET A 78 -11.97 18.10 -16.20
CA MET A 78 -12.79 19.05 -16.97
C MET A 78 -12.49 20.52 -16.63
N SER A 79 -11.64 20.77 -15.65
CA SER A 79 -11.09 22.08 -15.29
C SER A 79 -9.67 21.90 -14.75
N THR A 80 -8.88 22.98 -14.67
CA THR A 80 -7.55 22.90 -14.08
C THR A 80 -7.64 22.48 -12.60
N PRO A 81 -7.03 21.35 -12.20
CA PRO A 81 -7.13 20.85 -10.84
C PRO A 81 -6.37 21.75 -9.87
N SER A 82 -6.96 21.95 -8.69
CA SER A 82 -6.30 22.57 -7.55
C SER A 82 -5.26 21.64 -6.94
N ASN A 83 -4.41 22.18 -6.07
CA ASN A 83 -3.44 21.36 -5.31
C ASN A 83 -4.14 20.31 -4.45
N ASP A 84 -5.32 20.60 -3.92
CA ASP A 84 -6.10 19.65 -3.12
C ASP A 84 -6.65 18.51 -3.99
N ASP A 85 -7.07 18.81 -5.23
CA ASP A 85 -7.50 17.77 -6.19
C ASP A 85 -6.35 16.83 -6.54
N LEU A 86 -5.15 17.38 -6.74
CA LEU A 86 -3.94 16.60 -7.03
C LEU A 86 -3.49 15.79 -5.81
N ALA A 87 -3.65 16.31 -4.60
CA ALA A 87 -3.36 15.58 -3.37
C ALA A 87 -4.30 14.38 -3.17
N ARG A 88 -5.58 14.52 -3.50
CA ARG A 88 -6.55 13.41 -3.46
C ARG A 88 -6.33 12.38 -4.56
N ALA A 89 -5.84 12.79 -5.72
CA ALA A 89 -5.53 11.92 -6.85
C ALA A 89 -4.04 11.49 -6.91
N GLN A 90 -3.37 11.42 -5.75
CA GLN A 90 -1.98 11.02 -5.67
C GLN A 90 -1.77 9.59 -6.20
N ARG A 91 -0.74 9.39 -7.02
CA ARG A 91 -0.34 8.09 -7.56
C ARG A 91 1.02 7.70 -7.02
N SER A 92 1.12 6.51 -6.44
CA SER A 92 2.41 5.94 -6.07
C SER A 92 2.97 5.14 -7.24
N VAL A 93 4.26 5.33 -7.55
CA VAL A 93 4.96 4.55 -8.58
C VAL A 93 6.13 3.81 -7.96
N THR A 94 6.18 2.50 -8.16
CA THR A 94 7.31 1.69 -7.73
C THR A 94 8.47 1.90 -8.69
N VAL A 95 9.61 2.37 -8.17
CA VAL A 95 10.83 2.57 -8.96
C VAL A 95 11.89 1.53 -8.60
N TYR A 96 12.75 1.25 -9.58
CA TYR A 96 13.88 0.33 -9.47
C TYR A 96 15.16 1.16 -9.58
N PRO A 97 15.81 1.48 -8.46
CA PRO A 97 17.07 2.22 -8.51
C PRO A 97 18.13 1.44 -9.29
N SER A 98 18.88 2.16 -10.11
CA SER A 98 19.99 1.62 -10.89
C SER A 98 21.08 2.68 -10.97
N ASN A 99 22.31 2.33 -10.58
CA ASN A 99 23.46 3.23 -10.59
C ASN A 99 23.23 4.58 -9.86
N GLY A 100 22.53 4.56 -8.71
CA GLY A 100 22.23 5.76 -7.93
C GLY A 100 21.15 6.67 -8.53
N GLN A 101 20.43 6.22 -9.56
CA GLN A 101 19.31 6.93 -10.17
C GLN A 101 18.03 6.10 -10.12
N CYS A 102 16.92 6.80 -10.00
CA CYS A 102 15.58 6.29 -10.14
C CYS A 102 14.95 6.83 -11.41
N ASN A 103 14.09 6.03 -12.05
CA ASN A 103 13.26 6.49 -13.13
C ASN A 103 11.86 5.88 -13.07
N PHE A 104 10.90 6.60 -13.63
CA PHE A 104 9.57 6.06 -13.94
C PHE A 104 9.08 6.66 -15.26
N THR A 105 8.14 5.96 -15.89
CA THR A 105 7.54 6.36 -17.16
C THR A 105 6.07 6.68 -17.01
N PHE A 106 5.57 7.58 -17.83
CA PHE A 106 4.15 7.79 -18.06
C PHE A 106 3.90 8.02 -19.55
N SER A 107 2.73 7.63 -20.00
CA SER A 107 2.32 7.68 -21.41
C SER A 107 1.12 8.61 -21.56
N ILE A 108 1.05 9.35 -22.66
CA ILE A 108 -0.13 10.12 -23.08
C ILE A 108 -0.54 9.66 -24.48
N TYR A 109 -1.80 9.31 -24.65
CA TYR A 109 -2.30 8.69 -25.88
C TYR A 109 -3.74 9.09 -26.22
N ASN A 110 -4.14 8.81 -27.47
CA ASN A 110 -5.47 9.12 -28.01
C ASN A 110 -6.27 7.87 -28.45
N TYR A 111 -5.96 6.69 -27.91
CA TYR A 111 -6.60 5.43 -28.32
C TYR A 111 -6.83 4.49 -27.13
N LEU A 112 -7.70 3.50 -27.33
CA LEU A 112 -7.94 2.46 -26.32
C LEU A 112 -6.73 1.51 -26.28
N LEU A 113 -6.01 1.45 -25.16
CA LEU A 113 -4.76 0.65 -25.06
C LEU A 113 -4.91 -0.83 -25.45
N SER A 114 -6.08 -1.43 -25.22
CA SER A 114 -6.36 -2.82 -25.60
C SER A 114 -6.69 -3.01 -27.09
N ASN A 115 -7.03 -1.93 -27.81
CA ASN A 115 -7.37 -1.97 -29.23
C ASN A 115 -7.15 -0.61 -29.91
N SER A 116 -6.03 -0.49 -30.63
CA SER A 116 -5.63 0.73 -31.34
C SER A 116 -6.52 1.13 -32.51
N ASN A 117 -7.47 0.29 -32.94
CA ASN A 117 -8.46 0.68 -33.94
C ASN A 117 -9.49 1.67 -33.39
N PHE A 118 -9.61 1.79 -32.06
CA PHE A 118 -10.43 2.79 -31.40
C PHE A 118 -9.55 3.95 -30.95
N CYS A 119 -9.52 5.02 -31.73
CA CYS A 119 -8.78 6.24 -31.44
C CYS A 119 -9.66 7.47 -31.67
N ASN A 120 -9.20 8.63 -31.21
CA ASN A 120 -9.93 9.88 -31.42
C ASN A 120 -10.21 10.13 -32.90
N ASP A 121 -11.43 10.50 -33.22
CA ASP A 121 -11.89 10.93 -34.54
C ASP A 121 -11.50 12.39 -34.86
N LYS A 122 -10.92 13.09 -33.89
CA LYS A 122 -10.52 14.50 -33.93
C LYS A 122 -9.20 14.74 -33.22
N ASN A 123 -8.48 15.76 -33.66
CA ASN A 123 -7.18 16.12 -33.09
C ASN A 123 -7.31 16.49 -31.60
N VAL A 124 -6.27 16.16 -30.84
CA VAL A 124 -6.06 16.67 -29.48
C VAL A 124 -4.65 17.19 -29.36
N THR A 125 -4.52 18.44 -28.92
CA THR A 125 -3.24 19.12 -28.76
C THR A 125 -3.04 19.47 -27.28
N TYR A 126 -1.88 19.16 -26.71
CA TYR A 126 -1.58 19.46 -25.31
C TYR A 126 -0.19 20.07 -25.12
N THR A 127 -0.01 20.79 -24.01
CA THR A 127 1.29 21.23 -23.50
C THR A 127 1.65 20.40 -22.27
N LEU A 128 2.91 20.01 -22.11
CA LEU A 128 3.35 19.17 -21.00
C LEU A 128 4.21 19.97 -20.03
N THR A 129 3.83 19.95 -18.76
CA THR A 129 4.61 20.48 -17.64
C THR A 129 4.89 19.35 -16.65
N VAL A 130 6.16 19.23 -16.24
CA VAL A 130 6.60 18.30 -15.19
C VAL A 130 7.37 19.13 -14.17
N GLU A 131 6.88 19.16 -12.93
CA GLU A 131 7.49 19.87 -11.82
C GLU A 131 7.97 18.86 -10.78
N GLY A 132 9.27 18.87 -10.48
CA GLY A 132 9.86 18.04 -9.43
C GLY A 132 10.01 18.82 -8.13
N HIS A 133 9.58 18.24 -7.02
CA HIS A 133 9.63 18.82 -5.68
C HIS A 133 10.41 17.90 -4.73
N GLY A 134 11.01 18.47 -3.67
CA GLY A 134 11.87 17.71 -2.76
C GLY A 134 13.22 17.31 -3.36
N LEU A 135 13.67 18.03 -4.39
CA LEU A 135 14.86 17.73 -5.19
C LEU A 135 15.99 18.77 -4.98
N ASP A 136 15.96 19.49 -3.86
CA ASP A 136 16.80 20.69 -3.61
C ASP A 136 18.27 20.52 -4.05
N GLY A 137 18.69 21.35 -5.00
CA GLY A 137 20.06 21.40 -5.54
C GLY A 137 20.48 20.20 -6.41
N THR A 138 19.58 19.24 -6.66
CA THR A 138 19.92 18.03 -7.42
C THR A 138 19.52 18.11 -8.89
N THR A 139 20.32 17.43 -9.73
CA THR A 139 20.03 17.31 -11.16
C THR A 139 18.99 16.21 -11.37
N TRP A 140 17.85 16.58 -11.92
CA TRP A 140 16.81 15.67 -12.38
C TRP A 140 16.35 16.09 -13.78
N SER A 141 15.72 15.19 -14.50
CA SER A 141 15.26 15.45 -15.86
C SER A 141 13.99 14.69 -16.18
N TYR A 142 13.31 15.11 -17.23
CA TYR A 142 12.34 14.28 -17.92
C TYR A 142 12.59 14.37 -19.42
N SER A 143 12.31 13.29 -20.15
CA SER A 143 12.57 13.16 -21.58
C SER A 143 11.46 12.34 -22.26
N PRO A 144 11.04 12.71 -23.48
CA PRO A 144 11.45 13.89 -24.23
C PRO A 144 10.91 15.19 -23.61
N ARG A 145 11.61 16.31 -23.83
CA ARG A 145 11.11 17.65 -23.49
C ARG A 145 10.44 18.28 -24.72
N PRO A 146 9.11 18.30 -24.81
CA PRO A 146 8.46 18.98 -25.92
C PRO A 146 8.71 20.48 -25.80
N GLY A 147 9.21 21.10 -26.88
CA GLY A 147 9.50 22.55 -26.90
C GLY A 147 8.24 23.42 -27.03
N ASN A 148 7.15 22.85 -27.56
CA ASN A 148 5.85 23.50 -27.78
C ASN A 148 4.74 22.51 -27.39
N SER A 149 3.53 22.71 -27.93
CA SER A 149 2.44 21.74 -27.84
C SER A 149 2.72 20.47 -28.66
N VAL A 150 2.28 19.32 -28.14
CA VAL A 150 2.26 18.01 -28.81
C VAL A 150 0.88 17.75 -29.37
N MET A 151 0.80 17.28 -30.61
CA MET A 151 -0.45 16.92 -31.27
C MET A 151 -0.62 15.41 -31.32
N LEU A 152 -1.79 14.94 -30.90
CA LEU A 152 -2.29 13.59 -31.12
C LEU A 152 -3.25 13.66 -32.32
N PRO A 153 -2.85 13.14 -33.50
CA PRO A 153 -3.61 13.27 -34.73
C PRO A 153 -4.93 12.51 -34.71
N GLU A 154 -5.92 13.06 -35.41
CA GLU A 154 -7.21 12.40 -35.65
C GLU A 154 -7.05 11.09 -36.44
N ASN A 155 -7.87 10.10 -36.11
CA ASN A 155 -7.92 8.79 -36.76
C ASN A 155 -6.57 8.05 -36.81
N GLN A 156 -5.65 8.40 -35.91
CA GLN A 156 -4.31 7.85 -35.84
C GLN A 156 -3.95 7.51 -34.38
N PRO A 157 -3.88 6.22 -34.02
CA PRO A 157 -3.52 5.81 -32.67
C PRO A 157 -2.07 6.21 -32.39
N THR A 158 -1.91 7.11 -31.44
CA THR A 158 -0.63 7.73 -31.08
C THR A 158 -0.41 7.61 -29.58
N LYS A 159 0.80 7.19 -29.19
CA LYS A 159 1.29 7.10 -27.81
C LYS A 159 2.59 7.88 -27.70
N ASN A 160 2.69 8.76 -26.70
CA ASN A 160 3.92 9.45 -26.36
C ASN A 160 4.36 9.04 -24.97
N ASP A 161 5.57 8.48 -24.87
CA ASP A 161 6.15 8.00 -23.63
C ASP A 161 7.15 9.02 -23.08
N TYR A 162 7.02 9.31 -21.79
CA TYR A 162 7.86 10.24 -21.07
C TYR A 162 8.51 9.55 -19.89
N THR A 163 9.81 9.74 -19.73
CA THR A 163 10.60 9.19 -18.63
C THR A 163 11.04 10.32 -17.73
N VAL A 164 10.77 10.21 -16.43
CA VAL A 164 11.32 11.09 -15.39
C VAL A 164 12.49 10.36 -14.74
N THR A 165 13.61 11.04 -14.59
CA THR A 165 14.85 10.52 -13.98
C THR A 165 15.30 11.45 -12.87
N PHE A 166 15.57 10.89 -11.70
CA PHE A 166 15.99 11.64 -10.52
C PHE A 166 16.93 10.79 -9.63
N PRO A 167 17.70 11.41 -8.73
CA PRO A 167 18.64 10.68 -7.87
C PRO A 167 17.97 9.73 -6.86
N GLU A 168 18.61 8.60 -6.57
CA GLU A 168 18.09 7.60 -5.62
C GLU A 168 17.99 8.12 -4.18
N ASP A 169 18.90 9.01 -3.75
CA ASP A 169 18.90 9.61 -2.40
C ASP A 169 17.67 10.49 -2.14
N LYS A 170 16.91 10.85 -3.19
CA LYS A 170 15.65 11.60 -3.08
C LYS A 170 14.42 10.72 -3.01
N LEU A 171 14.57 9.40 -3.07
CA LEU A 171 13.47 8.46 -2.95
C LEU A 171 12.82 8.58 -1.55
N GLY A 172 11.49 8.67 -1.51
CA GLY A 172 10.75 8.93 -0.27
C GLY A 172 10.62 10.42 0.12
N HIS A 173 11.39 11.32 -0.52
CA HIS A 173 11.29 12.76 -0.34
C HIS A 173 10.73 13.48 -1.57
N ALA A 174 11.09 13.00 -2.76
CA ALA A 174 10.67 13.59 -4.01
C ALA A 174 9.21 13.29 -4.36
N TYR A 175 8.54 14.26 -4.98
CA TYR A 175 7.30 14.04 -5.70
C TYR A 175 7.25 14.90 -6.96
N PHE A 176 6.44 14.47 -7.93
CA PHE A 176 6.32 15.13 -9.22
C PHE A 176 4.89 15.53 -9.50
N VAL A 177 4.66 16.79 -9.87
CA VAL A 177 3.37 17.25 -10.38
C VAL A 177 3.47 17.27 -11.89
N ILE A 178 2.68 16.42 -12.55
CA ILE A 178 2.67 16.27 -14.01
C ILE A 178 1.33 16.78 -14.52
N LYS A 179 1.38 17.67 -15.52
CA LYS A 179 0.20 18.26 -16.16
C LYS A 179 0.36 18.26 -17.67
N ALA A 180 -0.58 17.62 -18.36
CA ALA A 180 -0.76 17.74 -19.80
C ALA A 180 -2.02 18.59 -20.07
N THR A 181 -1.81 19.88 -20.31
CA THR A 181 -2.90 20.87 -20.46
C THR A 181 -3.34 20.94 -21.91
N VAL A 182 -4.63 20.77 -22.15
CA VAL A 182 -5.25 20.78 -23.48
C VAL A 182 -5.26 22.20 -24.04
N VAL A 183 -4.86 22.34 -25.30
CA VAL A 183 -5.00 23.58 -26.07
C VAL A 183 -6.38 23.55 -26.72
N SER A 184 -7.38 24.11 -26.02
CA SER A 184 -8.81 23.94 -26.37
C SER A 184 -9.14 24.29 -27.82
N GLU A 185 -8.58 25.38 -28.36
CA GLU A 185 -8.81 25.82 -29.75
C GLU A 185 -8.34 24.80 -30.81
N LYS A 186 -7.40 23.91 -30.44
CA LYS A 186 -6.80 22.90 -31.33
C LYS A 186 -7.20 21.47 -30.97
N SER A 187 -8.18 21.31 -30.08
CA SER A 187 -8.50 20.01 -29.47
C SER A 187 -9.99 19.68 -29.47
N PRO A 188 -10.68 19.71 -30.62
CA PRO A 188 -12.09 19.32 -30.69
C PRO A 188 -12.33 17.85 -30.32
N GLY A 189 -11.29 17.01 -30.24
CA GLY A 189 -11.39 15.60 -29.87
C GLY A 189 -11.44 15.31 -28.37
N THR A 190 -11.53 16.31 -27.51
CA THR A 190 -11.71 16.09 -26.08
C THR A 190 -12.44 17.23 -25.38
N GLU A 191 -13.24 16.87 -24.37
CA GLU A 191 -13.84 17.84 -23.44
C GLU A 191 -12.94 18.10 -22.21
N LEU A 192 -11.87 17.31 -22.04
CA LEU A 192 -10.93 17.48 -20.95
C LEU A 192 -10.14 18.79 -21.14
N THR A 193 -9.83 19.43 -20.02
CA THR A 193 -8.94 20.60 -20.00
C THR A 193 -7.51 20.21 -19.66
N CYS A 194 -7.31 19.12 -18.93
CA CYS A 194 -5.98 18.55 -18.72
C CYS A 194 -6.02 17.10 -18.25
N LEU A 195 -4.89 16.40 -18.43
CA LEU A 195 -4.53 15.22 -17.65
C LEU A 195 -3.52 15.64 -16.58
N ALA A 196 -3.71 15.24 -15.33
CA ALA A 196 -2.76 15.57 -14.26
C ALA A 196 -2.68 14.53 -13.16
N ALA A 197 -1.55 14.50 -12.45
CA ALA A 197 -1.38 13.73 -11.21
C ALA A 197 -0.26 14.31 -10.35
N LYS A 198 -0.37 14.09 -9.04
CA LYS A 198 0.77 14.11 -8.12
C LYS A 198 1.35 12.70 -8.03
N VAL A 199 2.56 12.50 -8.49
CA VAL A 199 3.25 11.21 -8.52
C VAL A 199 4.28 11.15 -7.39
N VAL A 200 4.19 10.12 -6.55
CA VAL A 200 5.13 9.88 -5.45
C VAL A 200 5.88 8.57 -5.72
N PRO A 201 7.16 8.64 -6.08
CA PRO A 201 7.98 7.44 -6.24
C PRO A 201 8.24 6.74 -4.91
N SER A 202 8.14 5.42 -4.91
CA SER A 202 8.46 4.58 -3.74
C SER A 202 9.40 3.45 -4.14
N LYS A 203 10.35 3.11 -3.24
CA LYS A 203 11.22 1.93 -3.42
C LYS A 203 10.35 0.68 -3.34
N ARG A 204 10.58 -0.29 -4.23
CA ARG A 204 10.05 -1.64 -4.02
C ARG A 204 10.55 -2.14 -2.67
N ALA A 205 9.68 -2.75 -1.87
CA ALA A 205 10.13 -3.46 -0.68
C ALA A 205 11.13 -4.54 -1.12
N GLU A 206 12.36 -4.46 -0.61
CA GLU A 206 13.31 -5.55 -0.76
C GLU A 206 12.72 -6.76 -0.04
N VAL A 207 12.36 -7.79 -0.80
CA VAL A 207 12.03 -9.09 -0.23
C VAL A 207 13.36 -9.62 0.29
N LYS A 208 13.56 -9.59 1.61
CA LYS A 208 14.66 -10.36 2.22
C LYS A 208 14.46 -11.81 1.78
N THR A 209 15.40 -12.31 0.98
CA THR A 209 15.41 -13.72 0.56
C THR A 209 15.42 -14.59 1.80
N ALA A 210 14.79 -15.76 1.71
CA ALA A 210 14.73 -16.68 2.82
C ALA A 210 16.15 -17.02 3.32
N ALA A 211 16.38 -16.87 4.62
CA ALA A 211 17.70 -16.97 5.23
C ALA A 211 17.60 -17.61 6.62
N VAL A 212 18.68 -18.27 7.01
CA VAL A 212 18.89 -18.77 8.38
C VAL A 212 20.06 -18.00 8.97
N GLU A 213 19.77 -17.22 10.00
CA GLU A 213 20.73 -16.36 10.69
C GLU A 213 20.83 -16.77 12.16
N GLY A 214 21.97 -16.50 12.78
CA GLY A 214 22.18 -16.75 14.20
C GLY A 214 23.03 -15.70 14.89
N ALA A 215 22.70 -15.42 16.14
CA ALA A 215 23.40 -14.44 16.95
C ALA A 215 23.37 -14.81 18.44
N LEU A 216 24.45 -14.52 19.15
CA LEU A 216 24.47 -14.57 20.61
C LEU A 216 23.59 -13.45 21.15
N VAL A 217 22.64 -13.79 22.02
CA VAL A 217 21.71 -12.83 22.62
C VAL A 217 22.37 -12.06 23.76
N ASP A 218 23.28 -12.72 24.47
CA ASP A 218 23.87 -12.20 25.71
C ASP A 218 25.18 -11.41 25.49
N GLU A 219 25.65 -11.27 24.24
CA GLU A 219 26.96 -10.67 23.92
C GLU A 219 27.08 -9.19 24.36
N ALA A 220 25.96 -8.51 24.60
CA ALA A 220 25.94 -7.16 25.16
C ALA A 220 26.33 -7.09 26.65
N GLY A 221 26.35 -8.22 27.37
CA GLY A 221 26.71 -8.31 28.79
C GLY A 221 28.18 -8.69 29.04
N LYS A 222 28.58 -8.68 30.31
CA LYS A 222 29.89 -9.20 30.70
C LYS A 222 29.86 -10.73 30.71
N PHE A 223 30.72 -11.33 29.89
CA PHE A 223 30.78 -12.78 29.71
C PHE A 223 30.85 -13.59 31.03
N THR A 224 31.59 -13.10 32.02
CA THR A 224 31.77 -13.76 33.33
C THR A 224 30.49 -13.94 34.14
N ASP A 225 29.45 -13.18 33.82
CA ASP A 225 28.20 -13.11 34.59
C ASP A 225 27.23 -14.24 34.21
N TYR A 226 27.55 -15.00 33.15
CA TYR A 226 26.66 -16.00 32.56
C TYR A 226 27.13 -17.43 32.84
N ALA A 227 26.21 -18.24 33.38
CA ALA A 227 26.38 -19.70 33.53
C ALA A 227 25.78 -20.48 32.34
N ALA A 228 24.92 -19.82 31.57
CA ALA A 228 24.31 -20.32 30.34
C ALA A 228 24.30 -19.21 29.29
N TYR A 229 24.36 -19.59 28.02
CA TYR A 229 24.48 -18.68 26.89
C TYR A 229 23.31 -18.91 25.94
N ASN A 230 22.61 -17.83 25.62
CA ASN A 230 21.46 -17.83 24.73
C ASN A 230 21.92 -17.52 23.30
N TYR A 231 21.61 -18.43 22.38
CA TYR A 231 21.83 -18.25 20.95
C TYR A 231 20.49 -18.15 20.23
N ARG A 232 20.24 -17.04 19.54
CA ARG A 232 19.03 -16.87 18.74
C ARG A 232 19.28 -17.41 17.35
N VAL A 233 18.44 -18.35 16.93
CA VAL A 233 18.29 -18.77 15.53
C VAL A 233 17.09 -18.05 14.94
N THR A 234 17.27 -17.45 13.77
CA THR A 234 16.21 -16.75 13.04
C THR A 234 16.10 -17.32 11.63
N VAL A 235 14.90 -17.78 11.28
CA VAL A 235 14.56 -18.21 9.93
C VAL A 235 13.63 -17.16 9.31
N THR A 236 13.90 -16.77 8.06
CA THR A 236 13.08 -15.80 7.34
C THR A 236 12.63 -16.36 6.00
N GLY A 237 11.52 -15.82 5.47
CA GLY A 237 11.05 -16.05 4.09
C GLY A 237 10.41 -17.41 3.80
N ALA A 238 10.98 -18.52 4.27
CA ALA A 238 10.48 -19.87 4.04
C ALA A 238 10.90 -20.84 5.15
N PRO A 239 10.20 -21.97 5.33
CA PRO A 239 10.65 -23.05 6.21
C PRO A 239 12.07 -23.49 5.82
N ALA A 240 12.91 -23.78 6.79
CA ALA A 240 14.31 -24.16 6.54
C ALA A 240 14.74 -25.36 7.39
N ASN A 241 15.63 -26.17 6.82
CA ASN A 241 16.40 -27.15 7.57
C ASN A 241 17.60 -26.44 8.20
N VAL A 242 17.56 -26.30 9.51
CA VAL A 242 18.58 -25.65 10.32
C VAL A 242 19.60 -26.68 10.80
N THR A 243 20.88 -26.32 10.71
CA THR A 243 22.01 -27.01 11.34
C THR A 243 22.68 -26.07 12.32
N LEU A 244 22.60 -26.41 13.60
CA LEU A 244 23.26 -25.73 14.70
C LEU A 244 24.49 -26.53 15.15
N THR A 245 25.61 -25.86 15.37
CA THR A 245 26.87 -26.47 15.84
C THR A 245 27.43 -25.67 17.01
N TRP A 246 28.21 -26.32 17.86
CA TRP A 246 28.86 -25.68 19.02
C TRP A 246 30.25 -26.24 19.29
N GLY A 247 31.05 -25.50 20.06
CA GLY A 247 32.40 -25.86 20.45
C GLY A 247 32.48 -26.69 21.73
N GLU A 248 33.70 -27.06 22.12
CA GLU A 248 33.96 -28.02 23.23
C GLU A 248 33.63 -27.53 24.63
N ASN A 249 33.43 -26.23 24.79
CA ASN A 249 33.30 -25.60 26.09
C ASN A 249 31.85 -25.50 26.56
N VAL A 250 30.90 -25.89 25.70
CA VAL A 250 29.47 -25.80 25.97
C VAL A 250 28.75 -27.07 25.53
N GLU A 251 27.59 -27.30 26.12
CA GLU A 251 26.63 -28.30 25.70
C GLU A 251 25.26 -27.67 25.49
N ILE A 252 24.56 -28.14 24.47
CA ILE A 252 23.18 -27.73 24.20
C ILE A 252 22.27 -28.20 25.34
N ASP A 253 21.16 -27.50 25.58
CA ASP A 253 20.13 -27.93 26.53
C ASP A 253 19.77 -29.43 26.34
N PRO A 254 19.92 -30.28 27.36
CA PRO A 254 19.61 -31.71 27.29
C PRO A 254 18.17 -32.00 26.84
N PHE A 255 17.24 -31.06 27.05
CA PHE A 255 15.84 -31.22 26.65
C PHE A 255 15.53 -30.68 25.25
N PHE A 256 16.53 -30.15 24.54
CA PHE A 256 16.34 -29.51 23.24
C PHE A 256 15.72 -30.45 22.19
N GLU A 257 16.20 -31.68 22.11
CA GLU A 257 15.68 -32.73 21.21
C GLU A 257 14.18 -32.97 21.45
N ILE A 258 13.79 -33.11 22.72
CA ILE A 258 12.41 -33.40 23.12
C ILE A 258 11.50 -32.20 22.87
N ASN A 259 11.95 -31.00 23.23
CA ASN A 259 11.13 -29.78 23.19
C ASN A 259 10.91 -29.26 21.77
N HIS A 260 11.82 -29.57 20.84
CA HIS A 260 11.84 -28.96 19.52
C HIS A 260 11.80 -29.96 18.36
N GLY A 261 11.66 -31.27 18.65
CA GLY A 261 11.65 -32.31 17.62
C GLY A 261 12.93 -32.30 16.78
N ALA A 262 14.05 -31.96 17.40
CA ALA A 262 15.35 -31.87 16.76
C ALA A 262 16.07 -33.21 16.80
N THR A 263 17.04 -33.43 15.92
CA THR A 263 18.01 -34.52 16.04
C THR A 263 19.29 -33.95 16.62
N VAL A 264 19.72 -34.44 17.78
CA VAL A 264 20.93 -33.96 18.48
C VAL A 264 21.99 -35.06 18.48
N ASP A 265 23.16 -34.75 17.94
CA ASP A 265 24.37 -35.54 18.06
C ASP A 265 25.36 -34.79 18.95
N ALA A 266 25.35 -35.12 20.25
CA ALA A 266 26.22 -34.48 21.24
C ALA A 266 27.71 -34.80 20.99
N ALA A 267 28.03 -35.99 20.47
CA ALA A 267 29.42 -36.36 20.17
C ALA A 267 29.98 -35.55 19.00
N ALA A 268 29.16 -35.29 17.98
CA ALA A 268 29.50 -34.42 16.85
C ALA A 268 29.25 -32.92 17.12
N ARG A 269 28.69 -32.57 18.29
CA ARG A 269 28.27 -31.22 18.70
C ARG A 269 27.41 -30.52 17.64
N LYS A 270 26.39 -31.23 17.19
CA LYS A 270 25.52 -30.83 16.09
C LYS A 270 24.06 -31.11 16.44
N ALA A 271 23.18 -30.18 16.11
CA ALA A 271 21.74 -30.35 16.16
C ALA A 271 21.13 -29.96 14.81
N THR A 272 20.18 -30.76 14.32
CA THR A 272 19.44 -30.47 13.09
C THR A 272 17.94 -30.48 13.33
N PHE A 273 17.24 -29.49 12.81
CA PHE A 273 15.78 -29.37 12.98
C PHE A 273 15.18 -28.54 11.83
N THR A 274 13.88 -28.72 11.59
CA THR A 274 13.14 -27.86 10.66
C THR A 274 12.49 -26.73 11.44
N MET A 275 12.56 -25.51 10.90
CA MET A 275 12.00 -24.33 11.53
C MET A 275 11.24 -23.47 10.52
N GLU A 276 10.02 -23.10 10.87
CA GLU A 276 9.20 -22.12 10.15
C GLU A 276 9.77 -20.69 10.32
N PRO A 277 9.46 -19.74 9.42
CA PRO A 277 9.88 -18.36 9.59
C PRO A 277 9.53 -17.80 10.97
N GLY A 278 10.54 -17.31 11.68
CA GLY A 278 10.43 -16.94 13.09
C GLY A 278 11.78 -16.85 13.78
N SER A 279 11.77 -16.68 15.10
CA SER A 279 12.98 -16.70 15.92
C SER A 279 12.83 -17.64 17.10
N MET A 280 13.89 -18.35 17.43
CA MET A 280 13.97 -19.31 18.52
C MET A 280 15.26 -19.08 19.30
N VAL A 281 15.18 -19.09 20.63
CA VAL A 281 16.36 -19.04 21.49
C VAL A 281 16.74 -20.46 21.88
N VAL A 282 18.03 -20.79 21.70
CA VAL A 282 18.64 -22.04 22.09
C VAL A 282 19.58 -21.77 23.27
N ASN A 283 19.41 -22.56 24.33
CA ASN A 283 20.23 -22.46 25.53
C ASN A 283 21.43 -23.41 25.43
N PHE A 284 22.60 -22.85 25.76
CA PHE A 284 23.85 -23.60 25.90
C PHE A 284 24.37 -23.45 27.32
N TYR A 285 24.78 -24.56 27.93
CA TYR A 285 25.36 -24.62 29.26
C TYR A 285 26.85 -24.90 29.16
N ARG A 286 27.63 -24.59 30.20
CA ARG A 286 29.05 -24.96 30.24
C ARG A 286 29.19 -26.48 30.24
N ALA A 287 30.13 -26.99 29.44
CA ALA A 287 30.50 -28.40 29.48
C ALA A 287 31.22 -28.73 30.80
N ASP A 288 31.03 -29.95 31.30
CA ASP A 288 31.59 -30.38 32.58
C ASP A 288 33.12 -30.24 32.62
N GLY A 289 33.63 -29.55 33.65
CA GLY A 289 35.06 -29.31 33.84
C GLY A 289 35.69 -28.35 32.81
N LYS A 290 34.89 -27.69 31.97
CA LYS A 290 35.35 -26.69 31.00
C LYS A 290 34.93 -25.28 31.42
N THR A 291 35.75 -24.30 31.08
CA THR A 291 35.42 -22.88 31.29
C THR A 291 35.87 -22.11 30.05
N PRO A 292 34.93 -21.70 29.19
CA PRO A 292 35.26 -20.86 28.03
C PRO A 292 35.84 -19.52 28.52
N GLY A 293 36.80 -18.95 27.78
CA GLY A 293 37.46 -17.69 28.10
C GLY A 293 36.73 -16.46 27.54
N GLY A 294 35.84 -16.64 26.57
CA GLY A 294 34.98 -15.60 26.02
C GLY A 294 33.95 -16.12 25.03
N TRP A 295 33.17 -15.19 24.45
CA TRP A 295 32.09 -15.49 23.49
C TRP A 295 32.55 -16.31 22.27
N GLY A 296 33.75 -16.04 21.74
CA GLY A 296 34.32 -16.79 20.62
C GLY A 296 34.64 -18.25 20.94
N ASP A 297 34.92 -18.57 22.21
CA ASP A 297 35.29 -19.92 22.64
C ASP A 297 34.09 -20.86 22.73
N LEU A 298 32.87 -20.32 22.60
CA LEU A 298 31.63 -21.12 22.58
C LEU A 298 31.49 -21.88 21.27
N GLY A 299 32.09 -21.38 20.17
CA GLY A 299 32.04 -22.02 18.85
C GLY A 299 30.64 -22.23 18.28
N ILE A 300 29.64 -21.47 18.75
CA ILE A 300 28.24 -21.65 18.33
C ILE A 300 28.03 -21.01 16.97
N SER A 301 27.55 -21.79 16.01
CA SER A 301 27.20 -21.29 14.68
C SER A 301 26.00 -22.01 14.10
N VAL A 302 25.25 -21.29 13.27
CA VAL A 302 24.09 -21.82 12.57
C VAL A 302 24.27 -21.69 11.07
N SER A 303 23.77 -22.68 10.35
CA SER A 303 23.60 -22.66 8.90
C SER A 303 22.27 -23.33 8.56
N GLY A 304 21.78 -23.15 7.35
CA GLY A 304 20.59 -23.87 6.92
C GLY A 304 20.29 -23.71 5.46
N THR A 305 19.45 -24.61 4.96
CA THR A 305 18.97 -24.60 3.58
C THR A 305 17.46 -24.47 3.62
N THR A 306 16.95 -23.49 2.88
CA THR A 306 15.51 -23.27 2.73
C THR A 306 14.88 -24.47 2.04
N LEU A 307 13.77 -24.96 2.59
CA LEU A 307 12.96 -25.98 1.96
C LEU A 307 12.24 -25.31 0.79
N THR A 308 12.69 -25.58 -0.44
CA THR A 308 11.99 -25.12 -1.64
C THR A 308 10.62 -25.77 -1.71
N GLY A 309 9.60 -25.04 -1.26
CA GLY A 309 8.24 -25.25 -1.71
C GLY A 309 8.14 -24.80 -3.17
N THR A 310 7.67 -25.70 -4.04
CA THR A 310 7.10 -25.37 -5.34
C THR A 310 5.97 -24.38 -5.15
N THR A 311 6.28 -23.09 -5.09
CA THR A 311 5.31 -22.02 -5.27
C THR A 311 5.51 -21.49 -6.68
N GLU A 312 5.13 -22.29 -7.68
CA GLU A 312 4.78 -21.74 -8.98
C GLU A 312 3.66 -20.72 -8.70
N THR A 313 4.01 -19.45 -8.82
CA THR A 313 3.03 -18.37 -8.75
C THR A 313 2.51 -18.19 -10.16
N GLN A 314 1.24 -18.56 -10.38
CA GLN A 314 0.46 -18.18 -11.58
C GLN A 314 0.34 -16.67 -11.69
#